data_AF-A0A176S4K9-F1
#
_entry.id   AF-A0A176S4K9-F1
#
_cell.length_a   1.000
_cell.length_b   1.000
_cell.length_c   1.000
_cell.angle_alpha   90.00
_cell.angle_beta   90.00
_cell.angle_gamma   90.00
#
_symmetry.space_group_name_H-M   'P 1'
#
loop_
_entity.id
_entity.type
_entity.pdbx_description
1 polymer ?
#
loop_
_entity_poly.entity_id
_entity_poly.type
_entity_poly.pdbx_seq_one_letter_code
_entity_poly.pdbx_strand_id
1 'polypeptide(L)'
;MQALQQQQPTGPYQLMGHSSGGRVAFEMAWQLEQQGETVALLAILDTSAPDSNQPNPMADYTALNWLSDIVLVFEELSGVELNLSLEHLRAMPDLETAYVKVMQAFVERQTLFAPGAPVDELKALVNTYRITVQGHADYQIPGKLHCPIHLFRSQE
;
A
#
# COMPACT_ATOMS: atom_id res chain seq x y z
N MET A 1 5.18 12.56 -10.67
CA MET A 1 4.93 13.95 -11.13
C MET A 1 4.55 14.06 -12.60
N GLN A 2 5.30 13.46 -13.54
CA GLN A 2 5.06 13.59 -14.98
C GLN A 2 3.60 13.34 -15.42
N ALA A 3 2.95 12.27 -14.96
CA ALA A 3 1.57 11.96 -15.33
C ALA A 3 0.58 13.05 -14.88
N LEU A 4 0.77 13.66 -13.71
CA LEU A 4 -0.06 14.76 -13.22
C LEU A 4 0.15 16.01 -14.08
N GLN A 5 1.41 16.38 -14.33
CA GLN A 5 1.77 17.58 -15.11
C GLN A 5 1.38 17.47 -16.59
N GLN A 6 1.24 16.26 -17.14
CA GLN A 6 0.68 16.06 -18.47
C GLN A 6 -0.80 16.46 -18.56
N GLN A 7 -1.57 16.29 -17.48
CA GLN A 7 -3.00 16.62 -17.44
C GLN A 7 -3.24 18.04 -16.90
N GLN A 8 -2.49 18.44 -15.89
CA GLN A 8 -2.51 19.77 -15.29
C GLN A 8 -1.08 20.31 -15.17
N PRO A 9 -0.59 21.03 -16.19
CA PRO A 9 0.80 21.49 -16.25
C PRO A 9 1.22 22.45 -15.13
N THR A 10 0.28 23.23 -14.60
CA THR A 10 0.52 24.24 -13.56
C THR A 10 -0.54 24.19 -12.48
N GLY A 11 -0.19 24.63 -11.28
CA GLY A 11 -1.11 24.74 -10.15
C GLY A 11 -2.22 25.80 -10.34
N PRO A 12 -3.06 26.00 -9.30
CA PRO A 12 -3.00 25.33 -8.02
C PRO A 12 -3.42 23.86 -8.08
N TYR A 13 -2.65 22.99 -7.43
CA TYR A 13 -2.96 21.56 -7.33
C TYR A 13 -3.86 21.28 -6.12
N GLN A 14 -4.77 20.33 -6.29
CA GLN A 14 -5.56 19.75 -5.21
C GLN A 14 -5.26 18.26 -5.17
N LEU A 15 -4.70 17.80 -4.05
CA LEU A 15 -4.24 16.44 -3.86
C LEU A 15 -5.02 15.78 -2.73
N MET A 16 -5.31 14.51 -2.90
CA MET A 16 -5.95 13.69 -1.88
C MET A 16 -5.31 12.30 -1.89
N GLY A 17 -5.18 11.70 -0.71
CA GLY A 17 -4.78 10.32 -0.60
C GLY A 17 -5.35 9.65 0.64
N HIS A 18 -5.73 8.38 0.48
CA HIS A 18 -6.20 7.52 1.56
C HIS A 18 -5.16 6.46 1.87
N SER A 19 -4.98 6.13 3.15
CA SER A 19 -4.04 5.09 3.61
C SER A 19 -2.64 5.34 3.02
N SER A 20 -2.05 4.35 2.35
CA SER A 20 -0.78 4.48 1.60
C SER A 20 -0.75 5.67 0.64
N GLY A 21 -1.88 5.95 -0.01
CA GLY A 21 -2.03 7.08 -0.94
C GLY A 21 -1.87 8.44 -0.27
N GLY A 22 -2.18 8.59 1.02
CA GLY A 22 -1.99 9.85 1.75
C GLY A 22 -0.52 10.26 1.83
N ARG A 23 0.38 9.28 1.96
CA ARG A 23 1.83 9.51 1.98
C ARG A 23 2.35 9.89 0.60
N VAL A 24 1.84 9.24 -0.44
CA VAL A 24 2.12 9.61 -1.83
C VAL A 24 1.67 11.04 -2.12
N ALA A 25 0.45 11.41 -1.70
CA ALA A 25 -0.07 12.77 -1.86
C ALA A 25 0.77 13.80 -1.11
N PHE A 26 1.24 13.47 0.11
CA PHE A 26 2.15 14.31 0.88
C PHE A 26 3.48 14.54 0.17
N GLU A 27 4.13 13.47 -0.31
CA GLU A 27 5.39 13.58 -1.04
C GLU A 27 5.21 14.35 -2.36
N MET A 28 4.10 14.15 -3.06
CA MET A 28 3.78 14.90 -4.26
C MET A 28 3.61 16.40 -3.96
N ALA A 29 2.93 16.75 -2.87
CA ALA A 29 2.80 18.15 -2.44
C ALA A 29 4.17 18.77 -2.14
N TRP A 30 5.06 18.02 -1.49
CA TRP A 30 6.43 18.46 -1.21
C TRP A 30 7.20 18.74 -2.51
N GLN A 31 7.21 17.80 -3.44
CA GLN A 31 7.91 17.97 -4.72
C GLN A 31 7.36 19.15 -5.54
N LEU A 32 6.05 19.41 -5.48
CA LEU A 32 5.42 20.54 -6.14
C LEU A 32 5.84 21.88 -5.52
N GLU A 33 5.80 22.00 -4.19
CA GLU A 33 6.26 23.22 -3.51
C GLU A 33 7.73 23.52 -3.82
N GLN A 34 8.58 22.49 -3.85
CA GLN A 34 10.00 22.64 -4.20
C GLN A 34 10.24 23.05 -5.66
N GLN A 35 9.26 22.83 -6.54
CA GLN A 35 9.26 23.30 -7.93
C GLN A 35 8.68 24.73 -8.06
N GLY A 36 8.22 25.34 -6.97
CA GLY A 36 7.56 26.64 -6.97
C GLY A 36 6.08 26.57 -7.33
N GLU A 37 5.49 25.38 -7.43
CA GLU A 37 4.08 25.19 -7.71
C GLU A 37 3.22 25.42 -6.47
N THR A 38 2.00 25.90 -6.67
CA THR A 38 1.04 26.09 -5.58
C THR A 38 0.21 24.83 -5.36
N VAL A 39 0.11 24.36 -4.12
CA VAL A 39 -0.85 23.34 -3.69
C VAL A 39 -1.93 24.02 -2.86
N ALA A 40 -3.16 24.06 -3.38
CA ALA A 40 -4.29 24.71 -2.70
C ALA A 40 -4.94 23.81 -1.65
N LEU A 41 -4.81 22.49 -1.79
CA LEU A 41 -5.38 21.52 -0.87
C LEU A 41 -4.55 20.23 -0.85
N LEU A 42 -4.19 19.77 0.35
CA LEU A 42 -3.75 18.40 0.60
C LEU A 42 -4.72 17.73 1.60
N ALA A 43 -5.56 16.83 1.10
CA ALA A 43 -6.46 16.02 1.92
C ALA A 43 -5.83 14.65 2.23
N ILE A 44 -5.67 14.33 3.51
CA ILE A 44 -5.13 13.06 3.99
C ILE A 44 -6.26 12.31 4.69
N LEU A 45 -6.60 11.13 4.18
CA LEU A 45 -7.68 10.30 4.68
C LEU A 45 -7.09 9.11 5.44
N ASP A 46 -7.21 9.15 6.75
CA ASP A 46 -6.86 8.08 7.70
C ASP A 46 -5.43 7.52 7.53
N THR A 47 -4.51 8.41 7.20
CA THR A 47 -3.08 8.08 7.07
C THR A 47 -2.33 8.65 8.26
N SER A 48 -1.66 7.78 9.02
CA SER A 48 -0.75 8.22 10.08
C SER A 48 0.45 8.98 9.51
N ALA A 49 0.91 9.99 10.24
CA ALA A 49 2.15 10.69 9.92
C ALA A 49 3.34 9.70 9.96
N PRO A 50 4.36 9.88 9.10
CA PRO A 50 5.58 9.07 9.19
C PRO A 50 6.26 9.29 10.54
N ASP A 51 6.56 8.22 11.28
CA ASP A 51 7.37 8.28 12.49
C ASP A 51 8.75 7.68 12.19
N SER A 52 9.73 8.56 11.94
CA SER A 52 11.10 8.15 11.58
C SER A 52 11.88 7.53 12.74
N ASN A 53 11.32 7.50 13.95
CA ASN A 53 11.99 6.98 15.14
C ASN A 53 11.56 5.54 15.50
N GLN A 54 10.61 4.96 14.77
CA GLN A 54 10.21 3.58 15.00
C GLN A 54 11.06 2.61 14.16
N PRO A 55 11.57 1.52 14.77
CA PRO A 55 12.25 0.49 14.01
C PRO A 55 11.28 -0.11 12.99
N ASN A 56 11.77 -0.41 11.78
CA ASN A 56 10.98 -1.03 10.73
C ASN A 56 10.43 -2.38 11.24
N PRO A 57 9.10 -2.51 11.48
CA PRO A 57 8.54 -3.74 12.02
C PRO A 57 8.67 -4.93 11.07
N MET A 58 8.98 -4.67 9.79
CA MET A 58 9.07 -5.64 8.71
C MET A 58 10.53 -5.91 8.32
N ALA A 59 11.51 -5.54 9.16
CA ALA A 59 12.94 -5.73 8.87
C ALA A 59 13.31 -7.19 8.56
N ASP A 60 12.69 -8.15 9.26
CA ASP A 60 12.97 -9.59 9.13
C ASP A 60 11.88 -10.35 8.35
N TYR A 61 11.04 -9.65 7.59
CA TYR A 61 9.96 -10.28 6.83
C TYR A 61 10.49 -11.18 5.71
N THR A 62 10.05 -12.45 5.72
CA THR A 62 10.30 -13.39 4.62
C THR A 62 9.28 -13.22 3.49
N ALA A 63 9.54 -13.80 2.32
CA ALA A 63 8.57 -13.85 1.22
C ALA A 63 7.23 -14.48 1.63
N LEU A 64 7.25 -15.44 2.55
CA LEU A 64 6.04 -16.08 3.07
C LEU A 64 5.23 -15.14 3.98
N ASN A 65 5.90 -14.27 4.73
CA ASN A 65 5.22 -13.24 5.52
C ASN A 65 4.43 -12.29 4.63
N TRP A 66 5.04 -11.81 3.54
CA TRP A 66 4.35 -10.92 2.58
C TRP A 66 3.15 -11.58 1.92
N LEU A 67 3.24 -12.86 1.59
CA LEU A 67 2.10 -13.62 1.07
C LEU A 67 0.98 -13.75 2.11
N SER A 68 1.34 -14.06 3.36
CA SER A 68 0.37 -14.15 4.47
C SER A 68 -0.31 -12.83 4.77
N ASP A 69 0.40 -11.71 4.69
CA ASP A 69 -0.18 -10.38 4.90
C ASP A 69 -1.23 -10.06 3.84
N ILE A 70 -1.01 -10.43 2.57
CA ILE A 70 -2.03 -10.25 1.52
C ILE A 70 -3.30 -11.05 1.83
N VAL A 71 -3.17 -12.25 2.40
CA VAL A 71 -4.33 -13.01 2.88
C VAL A 71 -5.06 -12.23 3.96
N LEU A 72 -4.35 -11.81 5.01
CA LEU A 72 -4.96 -11.11 6.16
C LEU A 72 -5.62 -9.79 5.76
N VAL A 73 -4.91 -8.94 4.99
CA VAL A 73 -5.43 -7.66 4.50
C VAL A 73 -6.69 -7.88 3.66
N PHE A 74 -6.70 -8.92 2.83
CA PHE A 74 -7.89 -9.21 2.05
C PHE A 74 -9.05 -9.72 2.90
N GLU A 75 -8.80 -10.63 3.85
CA GLU A 75 -9.82 -11.13 4.78
C GLU A 75 -10.45 -9.97 5.56
N GLU A 76 -9.64 -9.02 6.03
CA GLU A 76 -10.10 -7.81 6.72
C GLU A 76 -10.96 -6.91 5.82
N LEU A 77 -10.51 -6.63 4.59
CA LEU A 77 -11.23 -5.75 3.67
C LEU A 77 -12.52 -6.36 3.10
N SER A 78 -12.55 -7.68 2.90
CA SER A 78 -13.66 -8.38 2.26
C SER A 78 -14.63 -9.04 3.24
N GLY A 79 -14.19 -9.30 4.46
CA GLY A 79 -14.90 -10.15 5.43
C GLY A 79 -14.96 -11.63 5.03
N VAL A 80 -14.21 -12.07 4.01
CA VAL A 80 -14.21 -13.46 3.52
C VAL A 80 -12.97 -14.20 3.98
N GLU A 81 -13.14 -15.19 4.84
CA GLU A 81 -12.05 -16.04 5.33
C GLU A 81 -11.57 -17.05 4.26
N LEU A 82 -10.26 -17.06 4.02
CA LEU A 82 -9.57 -18.06 3.19
C LEU A 82 -9.09 -19.26 4.01
N ASN A 83 -8.99 -19.13 5.35
CA ASN A 83 -8.49 -20.16 6.27
C ASN A 83 -7.02 -20.56 6.02
N LEU A 84 -6.21 -19.63 5.52
CA LEU A 84 -4.79 -19.84 5.22
C LEU A 84 -3.91 -18.99 6.14
N SER A 85 -3.76 -19.43 7.40
CA SER A 85 -2.86 -18.79 8.35
C SER A 85 -1.39 -18.94 7.93
N LEU A 86 -0.52 -18.07 8.46
CA LEU A 86 0.93 -18.19 8.25
C LEU A 86 1.47 -19.57 8.65
N GLU A 87 0.91 -20.20 9.68
CA GLU A 87 1.29 -21.56 10.09
C GLU A 87 0.92 -22.61 9.04
N HIS A 88 -0.30 -22.54 8.48
CA HIS A 88 -0.71 -23.41 7.38
C HIS A 88 0.19 -23.22 6.15
N LEU A 89 0.54 -21.97 5.81
CA LEU A 89 1.44 -21.67 4.70
C LEU A 89 2.86 -22.19 4.96
N ARG A 90 3.37 -22.11 6.19
CA ARG A 90 4.70 -22.62 6.59
C ARG A 90 4.81 -24.13 6.52
N ALA A 91 3.70 -24.85 6.73
CA ALA A 91 3.66 -26.30 6.65
C ALA A 91 3.73 -26.82 5.20
N MET A 92 3.67 -25.94 4.19
CA MET A 92 3.76 -26.35 2.79
C MET A 92 5.21 -26.68 2.38
N PRO A 93 5.41 -27.56 1.38
CA PRO A 93 6.74 -28.01 0.98
C PRO A 93 7.68 -26.89 0.53
N ASP A 94 7.12 -25.87 -0.14
CA ASP A 94 7.86 -24.74 -0.67
C ASP A 94 6.94 -23.51 -0.88
N LEU A 95 7.57 -22.36 -1.14
CA LEU A 95 6.89 -21.09 -1.33
C LEU A 95 6.00 -21.08 -2.59
N GLU A 96 6.37 -21.78 -3.65
CA GLU A 96 5.59 -21.84 -4.89
C GLU A 96 4.26 -22.55 -4.65
N THR A 97 4.28 -23.65 -3.91
CA THR A 97 3.08 -24.36 -3.46
C THR A 97 2.18 -23.45 -2.62
N ALA A 98 2.75 -22.62 -1.75
CA ALA A 98 2.00 -21.64 -0.97
C ALA A 98 1.31 -20.60 -1.85
N TYR A 99 2.00 -20.04 -2.84
CA TYR A 99 1.40 -19.11 -3.81
C TYR A 99 0.25 -19.75 -4.59
N VAL A 100 0.44 -20.97 -5.11
CA VAL A 100 -0.60 -21.69 -5.84
C VAL A 100 -1.81 -21.95 -4.96
N LYS A 101 -1.61 -22.35 -3.69
CA LYS A 101 -2.71 -22.61 -2.76
C LYS A 101 -3.48 -21.35 -2.39
N VAL A 102 -2.79 -20.23 -2.16
CA VAL A 102 -3.44 -18.94 -1.89
C VAL A 102 -4.21 -18.45 -3.12
N MET A 103 -3.62 -18.53 -4.31
CA MET A 103 -4.31 -18.18 -5.56
C MET A 103 -5.58 -19.03 -5.75
N GLN A 104 -5.48 -20.35 -5.54
CA GLN A 104 -6.63 -21.24 -5.61
C GLN A 104 -7.72 -20.83 -4.60
N ALA A 105 -7.35 -20.49 -3.36
CA ALA A 105 -8.32 -20.05 -2.36
C ALA A 105 -9.03 -18.75 -2.77
N PHE A 106 -8.31 -17.76 -3.31
CA PHE A 106 -8.92 -16.55 -3.84
C PHE A 106 -9.91 -16.84 -4.98
N VAL A 107 -9.53 -17.72 -5.91
CA VAL A 107 -10.40 -18.10 -7.04
C VAL A 107 -11.63 -18.88 -6.56
N GLU A 108 -11.46 -19.86 -5.66
CA GLU A 108 -12.55 -20.68 -5.12
C GLU A 108 -13.58 -19.85 -4.36
N ARG A 109 -13.12 -18.84 -3.62
CA ARG A 109 -13.98 -17.90 -2.89
C ARG A 109 -14.58 -16.81 -3.79
N GLN A 110 -14.22 -16.78 -5.08
CA GLN A 110 -14.65 -15.77 -6.06
C GLN A 110 -14.37 -14.34 -5.59
N THR A 111 -13.17 -14.15 -5.05
CA THR A 111 -12.79 -12.89 -4.42
C THR A 111 -11.90 -12.05 -5.35
N LEU A 112 -10.58 -12.12 -5.17
CA LEU A 112 -9.65 -11.17 -5.76
C LEU A 112 -9.25 -11.51 -7.20
N PHE A 113 -9.29 -12.79 -7.57
CA PHE A 113 -8.82 -13.27 -8.87
C PHE A 113 -9.91 -14.06 -9.60
N ALA A 114 -9.97 -13.90 -10.91
CA ALA A 114 -10.88 -14.63 -11.77
C ALA A 114 -10.44 -16.10 -11.98
N PRO A 115 -11.38 -17.03 -12.26
CA PRO A 115 -11.02 -18.39 -12.65
C PRO A 115 -10.04 -18.41 -13.83
N GLY A 116 -8.92 -19.12 -13.67
CA GLY A 116 -7.86 -19.22 -14.68
C GLY A 116 -6.81 -18.11 -14.64
N ALA A 117 -6.89 -17.16 -13.69
CA ALA A 117 -5.83 -16.16 -13.50
C ALA A 117 -4.47 -16.84 -13.18
N PRO A 118 -3.37 -16.38 -13.80
CA PRO A 118 -2.05 -16.93 -13.55
C PRO A 118 -1.54 -16.54 -12.16
N VAL A 119 -0.85 -17.47 -11.48
CA VAL A 119 -0.28 -17.23 -10.14
C VAL A 119 0.67 -16.03 -10.07
N ASP A 120 1.27 -15.66 -11.21
CA ASP A 120 2.17 -14.51 -11.31
C ASP A 120 1.47 -13.17 -11.03
N GLU A 121 0.15 -13.06 -11.23
CA GLU A 121 -0.61 -11.88 -10.83
C GLU A 121 -0.64 -11.71 -9.30
N LEU A 122 -0.80 -12.81 -8.56
CA LEU A 122 -0.70 -12.79 -7.10
C LEU A 122 0.72 -12.44 -6.64
N LYS A 123 1.76 -12.99 -7.30
CA LYS A 123 3.15 -12.63 -7.00
C LYS A 123 3.43 -11.15 -7.24
N ALA A 124 2.91 -10.60 -8.34
CA ALA A 124 3.02 -9.18 -8.66
C ALA A 124 2.32 -8.32 -7.60
N LEU A 125 1.12 -8.71 -7.16
CA LEU A 125 0.40 -8.05 -6.08
C LEU A 125 1.19 -8.05 -4.77
N VAL A 126 1.68 -9.22 -4.34
CA VAL A 126 2.50 -9.35 -3.11
C VAL A 126 3.75 -8.49 -3.21
N ASN A 127 4.40 -8.46 -4.37
CA ASN A 127 5.59 -7.64 -4.59
C ASN A 127 5.29 -6.14 -4.52
N THR A 128 4.19 -5.67 -5.12
CA THR A 128 3.76 -4.26 -5.02
C THR A 128 3.47 -3.90 -3.57
N TYR A 129 2.73 -4.74 -2.85
CA TYR A 129 2.43 -4.52 -1.42
C TYR A 129 3.71 -4.43 -0.58
N ARG A 130 4.65 -5.36 -0.77
CA ARG A 130 5.96 -5.33 -0.11
C ARG A 130 6.68 -4.00 -0.37
N ILE A 131 6.78 -3.57 -1.63
CA ILE A 131 7.47 -2.32 -1.99
C ILE A 131 6.79 -1.12 -1.35
N THR A 132 5.46 -1.05 -1.34
CA THR A 132 4.70 0.03 -0.70
C THR A 132 4.97 0.07 0.80
N VAL A 133 4.88 -1.07 1.49
CA VAL A 133 5.08 -1.15 2.95
C VAL A 133 6.53 -0.85 3.34
N GLN A 134 7.52 -1.39 2.62
CA GLN A 134 8.93 -1.10 2.87
C GLN A 134 9.27 0.37 2.58
N GLY A 135 8.77 0.91 1.46
CA GLY A 135 8.92 2.32 1.12
C GLY A 135 8.37 3.24 2.20
N HIS A 136 7.31 2.84 2.91
CA HIS A 136 6.83 3.58 4.07
C HIS A 136 7.75 3.52 5.28
N ALA A 137 8.35 2.37 5.56
CA ALA A 137 9.26 2.24 6.70
C ALA A 137 10.53 3.08 6.49
N ASP A 138 11.01 3.17 5.24
CA ASP A 138 12.23 3.89 4.90
C ASP A 138 12.00 5.37 4.58
N TYR A 139 10.75 5.80 4.45
CA TYR A 139 10.41 7.18 4.09
C TYR A 139 10.70 8.16 5.22
N GLN A 140 11.64 9.07 4.96
CA GLN A 140 11.95 10.18 5.84
C GLN A 140 11.17 11.42 5.43
N ILE A 141 10.65 12.16 6.41
CA ILE A 141 9.95 13.42 6.16
C ILE A 141 10.95 14.41 5.54
N PRO A 142 10.73 14.86 4.30
CA PRO A 142 11.73 15.64 3.56
C PRO A 142 11.81 17.09 4.07
N GLY A 143 10.80 17.55 4.81
CA GLY A 143 10.77 18.85 5.47
C GLY A 143 9.34 19.29 5.81
N LYS A 144 9.13 20.59 5.93
CA LYS A 144 7.84 21.19 6.29
C LYS A 144 7.10 21.68 5.04
N LEU A 145 5.89 21.17 4.82
CA LEU A 145 4.95 21.70 3.81
C LEU A 145 4.37 23.04 4.27
N HIS A 146 4.12 23.93 3.30
CA HIS A 146 3.48 25.23 3.53
C HIS A 146 2.01 25.25 3.12
N CYS A 147 1.55 24.29 2.31
CA CYS A 147 0.17 24.17 1.88
C CYS A 147 -0.78 23.73 3.00
N PRO A 148 -2.09 24.01 2.86
CA PRO A 148 -3.11 23.54 3.81
C PRO A 148 -3.23 22.01 3.80
N ILE A 149 -3.10 21.41 4.99
CA ILE A 149 -3.29 19.96 5.20
C ILE A 149 -4.59 19.73 5.97
N HIS A 150 -5.48 18.94 5.38
CA HIS A 150 -6.73 18.51 6.00
C HIS A 150 -6.65 17.02 6.32
N LEU A 151 -6.60 16.68 7.61
CA LEU A 151 -6.61 15.30 8.07
C LEU A 151 -8.03 14.86 8.42
N PHE A 152 -8.49 13.80 7.77
CA PHE A 152 -9.73 13.11 8.08
C PHE A 152 -9.36 11.79 8.76
N ARG A 153 -9.93 11.47 9.92
CA ARG A 153 -9.64 10.22 10.65
C ARG A 153 -10.90 9.40 10.85
N SER A 154 -10.77 8.08 10.75
CA SER A 154 -11.84 7.16 11.14
C SER A 154 -12.11 7.27 12.65
N GLN A 155 -13.37 7.10 13.06
CA GLN A 155 -13.80 7.13 14.46
C GLN A 155 -14.31 5.78 14.97
N GLU A 156 -14.36 4.76 14.11
CA GLU A 156 -14.89 3.43 14.42
C GLU A 156 -13.77 2.40 14.60
#